data_AF-A0A8T0PPT5-F1
#
_entry.id   AF-A0A8T0PPT5-F1
#
_cell.length_a   1.000
_cell.length_b   1.000
_cell.length_c   1.000
_cell.angle_alpha   90.00
_cell.angle_beta   90.00
_cell.angle_gamma   90.00
#
_symmetry.space_group_name_H-M   'P 1'
#
loop_
_entity.id
_entity.type
_entity.pdbx_description
1 polymer ?
#
loop_
_entity_poly.entity_id
_entity_poly.type
_entity_poly.pdbx_seq_one_letter_code
_entity_poly.pdbx_strand_id
1 'polypeptide(L)'
;MSEDEFNAKCPYCRKNCNCKGCLRMRGVEPPKKKISEENQICYACHVLRLLLPWLRKLRQEQMEEKEFEAKIKGVSVDKVQLEQAKCNLDERVYCNNCRTSIVDFHRSCKCCFYDLCLACCWEMRKGEVPGGEEVQSIEPEKRSRDYIFGTTPKSNDGNEMVSLSRHCPNAEPCNGIAARGPK
;
A
#
# COMPACT_ATOMS: atom_id res chain seq x y z
N MET A 1 0.49 -48.03 17.24
CA MET A 1 1.50 -47.38 16.38
C MET A 1 2.84 -47.93 16.81
N SER A 2 3.54 -48.62 15.92
CA SER A 2 4.89 -49.11 16.25
C SER A 2 5.88 -47.95 16.33
N GLU A 3 7.05 -48.19 16.93
CA GLU A 3 8.12 -47.20 17.00
C GLU A 3 8.58 -46.78 15.58
N ASP A 4 8.59 -47.72 14.63
CA ASP A 4 8.89 -47.44 13.23
C ASP A 4 7.84 -46.55 12.54
N GLU A 5 6.55 -46.79 12.80
CA GLU A 5 5.47 -45.95 12.27
C GLU A 5 5.53 -44.52 12.84
N PHE A 6 5.93 -44.38 14.10
CA PHE A 6 6.14 -43.09 14.74
C PHE A 6 7.36 -42.37 14.14
N ASN A 7 8.49 -43.06 14.01
CA ASN A 7 9.72 -42.53 13.41
C ASN A 7 9.51 -42.10 11.95
N ALA A 8 8.71 -42.84 11.18
CA ALA A 8 8.33 -42.50 9.80
C ALA A 8 7.49 -41.22 9.70
N LYS A 9 6.82 -40.81 10.78
CA LYS A 9 6.02 -39.57 10.86
C LYS A 9 6.72 -38.44 11.62
N CYS A 10 7.75 -38.75 12.41
CA CYS A 10 8.46 -37.79 13.26
C CYS A 10 9.06 -36.64 12.45
N PRO A 11 8.66 -35.38 12.72
CA PRO A 11 9.15 -34.25 11.96
C PRO A 11 10.68 -34.03 12.05
N TYR A 12 11.27 -34.38 13.19
CA TYR A 12 12.70 -34.30 13.38
C TYR A 12 13.46 -35.32 12.51
N CYS A 13 13.07 -36.59 12.57
CA CYS A 13 13.67 -37.66 11.78
C CYS A 13 13.53 -37.42 10.27
N ARG A 14 12.43 -36.78 9.85
CA ARG A 14 12.17 -36.36 8.46
C ARG A 14 12.82 -35.03 8.07
N LYS A 15 13.56 -34.39 8.98
CA LYS A 15 14.19 -33.07 8.77
C LYS A 15 13.21 -31.99 8.29
N ASN A 16 11.99 -31.99 8.82
CA ASN A 16 10.97 -30.97 8.53
C ASN A 16 10.44 -30.27 9.80
N CYS A 17 11.01 -30.55 10.98
CA CYS A 17 10.70 -29.82 12.21
C CYS A 17 11.21 -28.37 12.14
N ASN A 18 10.35 -27.41 12.47
CA ASN A 18 10.64 -25.97 12.45
C ASN A 18 10.84 -25.37 13.86
N CYS A 19 11.06 -26.19 14.89
CA CYS A 19 11.24 -25.66 16.24
C CYS A 19 12.57 -24.89 16.38
N LYS A 20 12.62 -23.93 17.30
CA LYS A 20 13.79 -23.07 17.54
C LYS A 20 15.08 -23.86 17.79
N GLY A 21 14.99 -25.01 18.46
CA GLY A 21 16.12 -25.92 18.67
C GLY A 21 16.66 -26.48 17.36
N CYS A 22 15.79 -27.10 16.56
CA CYS A 22 16.15 -27.72 15.28
C CYS A 22 16.69 -26.72 14.26
N LEU A 23 16.11 -25.52 14.20
CA LEU A 23 16.56 -24.46 13.29
C LEU A 23 17.96 -23.91 13.64
N ARG A 24 18.39 -24.05 14.90
CA ARG A 24 19.70 -23.57 15.39
C ARG A 24 20.79 -24.64 15.38
N MET A 25 20.45 -25.89 15.07
CA MET A 25 21.42 -26.99 14.97
C MET A 25 22.34 -26.76 13.77
N ARG A 26 23.64 -26.61 14.01
CA ARG A 26 24.64 -26.55 12.93
C ARG A 26 24.88 -27.97 12.39
N GLY A 27 25.03 -28.11 11.08
CA GLY A 27 25.40 -29.38 10.43
C GLY A 27 24.24 -30.26 9.96
N VAL A 28 22.98 -29.86 10.17
CA VAL A 28 21.85 -30.52 9.50
C VAL A 28 21.72 -29.93 8.11
N GLU A 29 22.28 -30.61 7.10
CA GLU A 29 21.98 -30.24 5.73
C GLU A 29 20.48 -30.45 5.47
N PRO A 30 19.78 -29.43 4.93
CA PRO A 30 18.40 -29.61 4.51
C PRO A 30 18.37 -30.76 3.49
N PRO A 31 17.38 -31.66 3.59
CA PRO A 31 17.26 -32.74 2.62
C PRO A 31 17.15 -32.11 1.22
N LYS A 32 18.05 -32.51 0.32
CA LYS A 32 17.95 -32.18 -1.11
C LYS A 32 16.71 -32.89 -1.67
N LYS A 33 15.54 -32.27 -1.50
CA LYS A 33 14.30 -32.75 -2.08
C LYS A 33 14.38 -32.51 -3.58
N LYS A 34 14.81 -33.54 -4.32
CA LYS A 34 14.67 -33.55 -5.78
C LYS A 34 13.20 -33.78 -6.10
N ILE A 35 12.53 -32.71 -6.52
CA ILE A 35 11.17 -32.80 -7.07
C ILE A 35 11.34 -33.24 -8.53
N SER A 36 10.64 -34.29 -8.95
CA SER A 36 10.66 -34.72 -10.36
C SER A 36 10.10 -33.62 -11.27
N GLU A 37 10.51 -33.59 -12.54
CA GLU A 37 10.05 -32.57 -13.49
C GLU A 37 8.51 -32.56 -13.62
N GLU A 38 7.88 -33.73 -13.60
CA GLU A 38 6.41 -33.85 -13.65
C GLU A 38 5.77 -33.21 -12.42
N ASN A 39 6.33 -33.46 -11.22
CA ASN A 39 5.83 -32.87 -10.00
C ASN A 39 6.07 -31.35 -9.96
N GLN A 40 7.19 -30.85 -10.51
CA GLN A 40 7.42 -29.41 -10.63
C GLN A 40 6.35 -28.76 -11.50
N ILE A 41 5.99 -29.37 -12.64
CA ILE A 41 4.91 -28.89 -13.50
C ILE A 41 3.57 -28.93 -12.76
N CYS A 42 3.25 -30.03 -12.06
CA CYS A 42 2.02 -30.14 -11.28
C CYS A 42 1.92 -29.04 -10.20
N TYR A 43 3.00 -28.79 -9.46
CA TYR A 43 3.04 -27.74 -8.45
C TYR A 43 2.94 -26.34 -9.06
N ALA A 44 3.63 -26.07 -10.16
CA ALA A 44 3.53 -24.80 -10.87
C ALA A 44 2.09 -24.55 -11.36
N CYS A 45 1.45 -25.55 -11.99
CA CYS A 45 0.05 -25.48 -12.41
C CYS A 45 -0.89 -25.26 -11.22
N HIS A 46 -0.64 -25.92 -10.09
CA HIS A 46 -1.42 -25.74 -8.87
C HIS A 46 -1.31 -24.31 -8.32
N VAL A 47 -0.08 -23.79 -8.21
CA VAL A 47 0.18 -22.42 -7.77
C VAL A 47 -0.46 -21.41 -8.72
N LEU A 48 -0.36 -21.61 -10.03
CA LEU A 48 -1.02 -20.74 -11.01
C LEU A 48 -2.55 -20.75 -10.86
N ARG A 49 -3.16 -21.93 -10.66
CA ARG A 49 -4.61 -22.03 -10.44
C ARG A 49 -5.04 -21.34 -9.16
N LEU A 50 -4.25 -21.48 -8.09
CA LEU A 50 -4.48 -20.74 -6.85
C LEU A 50 -4.38 -19.25 -7.15
N LEU A 51 -3.27 -18.75 -7.69
CA LEU A 51 -3.01 -17.32 -7.88
C LEU A 51 -3.92 -16.65 -8.92
N LEU A 52 -4.52 -17.41 -9.84
CA LEU A 52 -5.27 -16.89 -11.00
C LEU A 52 -6.33 -15.82 -10.67
N PRO A 53 -7.20 -15.97 -9.64
CA PRO A 53 -8.20 -14.96 -9.32
C PRO A 53 -7.55 -13.62 -8.93
N TRP A 54 -6.46 -13.67 -8.16
CA TRP A 54 -5.72 -12.47 -7.75
C TRP A 54 -4.98 -11.84 -8.92
N LEU A 55 -4.39 -12.64 -9.80
CA LEU A 55 -3.76 -12.15 -11.03
C LEU A 55 -4.76 -11.48 -11.97
N ARG A 56 -5.99 -12.01 -12.06
CA ARG A 56 -7.08 -11.39 -12.82
C ARG A 56 -7.49 -10.05 -12.22
N LYS A 57 -7.64 -9.98 -10.89
CA LYS A 57 -7.96 -8.74 -10.18
C LYS A 57 -6.87 -7.69 -10.38
N LEU A 58 -5.61 -8.07 -10.21
CA LEU A 58 -4.46 -7.19 -10.43
C LEU A 58 -4.44 -6.62 -11.84
N ARG A 59 -4.63 -7.48 -12.85
CA ARG A 59 -4.71 -7.05 -14.26
C ARG A 59 -5.86 -6.06 -14.48
N GLN A 60 -7.02 -6.32 -13.87
CA GLN A 60 -8.18 -5.43 -14.00
C GLN A 60 -7.85 -4.04 -13.43
N GLU A 61 -7.34 -3.96 -12.20
CA GLU A 61 -6.94 -2.69 -11.56
C GLU A 61 -5.91 -1.92 -12.40
N GLN A 62 -4.94 -2.63 -13.00
CA GLN A 62 -3.93 -2.05 -13.88
C GLN A 62 -4.52 -1.50 -15.18
N MET A 63 -5.44 -2.24 -15.80
CA MET A 63 -6.09 -1.81 -17.04
C MET A 63 -6.97 -0.60 -16.82
N GLU A 64 -7.74 -0.57 -15.73
CA GLU A 64 -8.59 0.58 -15.43
C GLU A 64 -7.75 1.85 -15.14
N GLU A 65 -6.63 1.71 -14.42
CA GLU A 65 -5.72 2.85 -14.21
C GLU A 65 -5.09 3.32 -15.52
N LYS A 66 -4.70 2.38 -16.39
CA LYS A 66 -4.13 2.69 -17.70
C LYS A 66 -5.15 3.40 -18.61
N GLU A 67 -6.41 2.96 -18.60
CA GLU A 67 -7.51 3.62 -19.30
C GLU A 67 -7.78 5.02 -18.77
N PHE A 68 -7.74 5.21 -17.45
CA PHE A 68 -7.90 6.51 -16.84
C PHE A 68 -6.76 7.46 -17.24
N GLU A 69 -5.52 6.97 -17.25
CA GLU A 69 -4.37 7.74 -17.72
C GLU A 69 -4.45 8.09 -19.21
N ALA A 70 -4.95 7.18 -20.03
CA ALA A 70 -5.22 7.43 -21.45
C ALA A 70 -6.20 8.60 -21.64
N LYS A 71 -7.28 8.62 -20.85
CA LYS A 71 -8.29 9.68 -20.86
C LYS A 71 -7.70 11.04 -20.46
N ILE A 72 -6.88 11.09 -19.40
CA ILE A 72 -6.21 12.34 -18.98
C ILE A 72 -5.29 12.88 -20.08
N LYS A 73 -4.51 12.00 -20.70
CA LYS A 73 -3.56 12.37 -21.76
C LYS A 73 -4.21 12.59 -23.13
N GLY A 74 -5.49 12.23 -23.29
CA GLY A 74 -6.20 12.31 -24.57
C GLY A 74 -5.65 11.35 -25.64
N VAL A 75 -5.11 10.19 -25.24
CA VAL A 75 -4.53 9.19 -26.14
C VAL A 75 -5.28 7.85 -26.04
N SER A 76 -5.07 6.94 -27.00
CA SER A 76 -5.56 5.56 -26.88
C SER A 76 -4.78 4.79 -25.82
N VAL A 77 -5.42 3.77 -25.23
CA VAL A 77 -4.82 2.92 -24.18
C VAL A 77 -3.49 2.30 -24.63
N ASP A 78 -3.39 1.87 -25.88
CA ASP A 78 -2.17 1.27 -26.43
C ASP A 78 -1.00 2.25 -26.55
N LYS A 79 -1.29 3.55 -26.64
CA LYS A 79 -0.29 4.62 -26.75
C LYS A 79 0.11 5.20 -25.40
N VAL A 80 -0.48 4.75 -24.30
CA VAL A 80 -0.08 5.19 -22.96
C VAL A 80 1.33 4.71 -22.65
N GLN A 81 2.27 5.65 -22.58
CA GLN A 81 3.62 5.40 -22.10
C GLN A 81 3.61 5.40 -20.57
N LEU A 82 4.03 4.27 -19.99
CA LEU A 82 4.22 4.12 -18.56
C LEU A 82 5.65 4.51 -18.20
N GLU A 83 5.79 5.39 -17.21
CA GLU A 83 7.08 5.79 -16.67
C GLU A 83 7.58 4.66 -15.75
N GLN A 84 8.80 4.16 -15.98
CA GLN A 84 9.41 3.18 -15.09
C GLN A 84 9.93 3.88 -13.84
N ALA A 85 9.44 3.45 -12.67
CA ALA A 85 9.93 3.96 -11.40
C ALA A 85 11.39 3.55 -11.19
N LYS A 86 12.22 4.51 -10.74
CA LYS A 86 13.60 4.26 -10.36
C LYS A 86 13.62 3.67 -8.95
N CYS A 87 13.73 2.35 -8.85
CA CYS A 87 13.78 1.62 -7.58
C CYS A 87 14.93 0.60 -7.62
N ASN A 88 15.70 0.50 -6.55
CA ASN A 88 16.70 -0.55 -6.40
C ASN A 88 16.04 -1.91 -6.17
N LEU A 89 16.73 -3.01 -6.47
CA LEU A 89 16.19 -4.38 -6.33
C LEU A 89 15.78 -4.72 -4.88
N ASP A 90 16.48 -4.17 -3.89
CA ASP A 90 16.23 -4.38 -2.47
C ASP A 90 15.32 -3.31 -1.86
N GLU A 91 14.95 -2.31 -2.65
CA GLU A 91 14.10 -1.21 -2.21
C GLU A 91 12.64 -1.53 -2.50
N ARG A 92 11.78 -1.19 -1.54
CA ARG A 92 10.35 -1.42 -1.64
C ARG A 92 9.65 -0.08 -1.54
N VAL A 93 8.83 0.22 -2.54
CA VAL A 93 8.01 1.43 -2.56
C VAL A 93 6.78 1.20 -1.69
N TYR A 94 6.41 2.21 -0.89
CA TYR A 94 5.26 2.16 0.00
C TYR A 94 4.30 3.29 -0.31
N CYS A 95 3.00 2.99 -0.29
CA CYS A 95 1.98 4.02 -0.39
C CYS A 95 2.09 4.98 0.80
N ASN A 96 2.22 6.28 0.53
CA ASN A 96 2.30 7.30 1.57
C ASN A 96 1.02 7.42 2.39
N ASN A 97 -0.12 7.01 1.83
CA ASN A 97 -1.42 7.01 2.50
C ASN A 97 -1.63 5.79 3.41
N CYS A 98 -1.78 4.59 2.83
CA CYS A 98 -2.12 3.38 3.60
C CYS A 98 -0.90 2.57 4.08
N ARG A 99 0.33 2.99 3.77
CA ARG A 99 1.59 2.30 4.13
C ARG A 99 1.74 0.89 3.56
N THR A 100 0.82 0.47 2.68
CA THR A 100 0.94 -0.81 1.96
C THR A 100 2.09 -0.77 0.97
N SER A 101 2.84 -1.87 0.88
CA SER A 101 3.85 -2.07 -0.15
C SER A 101 3.22 -2.02 -1.54
N ILE A 102 3.81 -1.23 -2.43
CA ILE A 102 3.45 -1.18 -3.84
C ILE A 102 4.27 -2.25 -4.58
N VAL A 103 3.63 -2.99 -5.49
CA VAL A 103 4.27 -4.09 -6.25
C VAL A 103 4.49 -3.71 -7.72
N ASP A 104 3.59 -2.93 -8.31
CA ASP A 104 3.64 -2.60 -9.74
C ASP A 104 3.21 -1.14 -9.96
N PHE A 105 2.01 -0.90 -10.50
CA PHE A 105 1.52 0.44 -10.79
C PHE A 105 1.20 1.25 -9.53
N HIS A 106 1.55 2.52 -9.57
CA HIS A 106 1.24 3.52 -8.58
C HIS A 106 1.19 4.91 -9.23
N ARG A 107 0.68 5.88 -8.48
CA ARG A 107 0.71 7.30 -8.86
C ARG A 107 1.73 8.02 -7.99
N SER A 108 2.61 8.77 -8.61
CA SER A 108 3.58 9.61 -7.92
C SER A 108 3.31 11.08 -8.18
N CYS A 109 3.27 11.90 -7.13
CA CYS A 109 3.23 13.34 -7.28
C CYS A 109 4.61 13.88 -7.68
N LYS A 110 4.70 14.53 -8.84
CA LYS A 110 5.95 15.13 -9.34
C LYS A 110 6.46 16.30 -8.49
N CYS A 111 5.63 16.87 -7.60
CA CYS A 111 6.00 18.00 -6.76
C CYS A 111 6.57 17.60 -5.39
N CYS A 112 6.09 16.49 -4.80
CA CYS A 112 6.42 16.14 -3.41
C CYS A 112 6.77 14.67 -3.19
N PHE A 113 7.04 13.90 -4.27
CA PHE A 113 7.40 12.48 -4.19
C PHE A 113 6.39 11.65 -3.39
N TYR A 114 5.11 12.01 -3.49
CA TYR A 114 4.03 11.33 -2.79
C TYR A 114 3.49 10.20 -3.67
N ASP A 115 3.75 8.97 -3.25
CA ASP A 115 3.37 7.75 -3.94
C ASP A 115 2.07 7.17 -3.36
N LEU A 116 1.16 6.82 -4.26
CA LEU A 116 -0.14 6.24 -3.93
C LEU A 116 -0.33 4.92 -4.66
N CYS A 117 -0.73 3.88 -3.92
CA CYS A 117 -1.20 2.65 -4.54
C CYS A 117 -2.53 2.89 -5.29
N LEU A 118 -2.84 2.02 -6.25
CA LEU A 118 -4.06 2.14 -7.06
C LEU A 118 -5.33 2.20 -6.21
N ALA A 119 -5.43 1.40 -5.15
CA ALA A 119 -6.59 1.41 -4.25
C ALA A 119 -6.84 2.81 -3.66
N CYS A 120 -5.82 3.45 -3.08
CA CYS A 120 -5.96 4.80 -2.54
C CYS A 120 -6.23 5.85 -3.62
N CYS A 121 -5.68 5.67 -4.83
CA CYS A 121 -6.03 6.55 -5.96
C CYS A 121 -7.52 6.45 -6.31
N TRP A 122 -8.06 5.24 -6.29
CA TRP A 122 -9.48 4.98 -6.54
C TRP A 122 -10.39 5.55 -5.47
N GLU A 123 -10.08 5.33 -4.19
CA GLU A 123 -10.82 5.87 -3.04
C GLU A 123 -10.87 7.39 -3.12
N MET A 124 -9.72 8.05 -3.33
CA MET A 124 -9.64 9.51 -3.48
C MET A 124 -10.51 10.04 -4.62
N ARG A 125 -10.55 9.34 -5.77
CA ARG A 125 -11.39 9.74 -6.93
C ARG A 125 -12.88 9.60 -6.65
N LYS A 126 -13.28 8.64 -5.80
CA LYS A 126 -14.67 8.49 -5.36
C LYS A 126 -15.07 9.48 -4.28
N GLY A 127 -14.12 10.24 -3.73
CA GLY A 127 -14.34 11.07 -2.54
C GLY A 127 -14.46 10.24 -1.26
N GLU A 128 -14.07 8.96 -1.31
CA GLU A 128 -13.97 8.09 -0.15
C GLU A 128 -12.65 8.45 0.55
N VAL A 129 -12.73 9.11 1.72
CA VAL A 129 -11.53 9.43 2.50
C VAL A 129 -11.00 8.13 3.11
N PRO A 130 -9.78 7.67 2.78
CA PRO A 130 -9.29 6.42 3.33
C PRO A 130 -8.91 6.61 4.80
N GLY A 131 -9.52 5.83 5.70
CA GLY A 131 -9.11 5.75 7.11
C GLY A 131 -9.84 6.68 8.09
N GLY A 132 -10.91 7.36 7.69
CA GLY A 132 -11.82 8.05 8.62
C GLY A 132 -13.03 7.17 8.94
N GLU A 133 -13.38 6.99 10.21
CA GLU A 133 -14.76 6.68 10.59
C GLU A 133 -15.71 7.64 9.87
N GLU A 134 -16.95 7.23 9.58
CA GLU A 134 -17.97 8.11 9.00
C GLU A 134 -17.97 9.45 9.75
N VAL A 135 -17.43 10.49 9.13
CA VAL A 135 -17.43 11.82 9.72
C VAL A 135 -18.86 12.30 9.64
N GLN A 136 -19.61 12.14 10.75
CA GLN A 136 -20.85 12.87 10.92
C GLN A 136 -20.52 14.34 10.69
N SER A 137 -21.21 14.97 9.75
CA SER A 137 -21.17 16.42 9.58
C SER A 137 -21.75 17.04 10.85
N ILE A 138 -20.90 17.30 11.83
CA ILE A 138 -21.28 18.06 13.01
C ILE A 138 -21.52 19.48 12.50
N GLU A 139 -22.77 19.94 12.54
CA GLU A 139 -23.07 21.35 12.32
C GLU A 139 -22.25 22.15 13.33
N PRO A 140 -21.45 23.15 12.90
CA PRO A 140 -20.70 23.97 13.83
C PRO A 140 -21.69 24.64 14.78
N GLU A 141 -21.58 24.36 16.08
CA GLU A 141 -22.31 25.12 17.09
C GLU A 141 -22.06 26.62 16.83
N LYS A 142 -23.14 27.41 16.81
CA LYS A 142 -23.05 28.87 16.69
C LYS A 142 -22.40 29.43 17.95
N ARG A 143 -21.06 29.38 18.01
CA ARG A 143 -20.29 29.95 19.11
C ARG A 143 -20.31 31.47 19.03
N SER A 144 -20.29 32.10 20.21
CA SER A 144 -20.34 33.57 20.31
C SER A 144 -19.16 34.21 19.58
N ARG A 145 -19.33 35.48 19.24
CA ARG A 145 -18.32 36.29 18.56
C ARG A 145 -16.96 36.30 19.29
N ASP A 146 -16.96 36.12 20.61
CA ASP A 146 -15.76 36.09 21.45
C ASP A 146 -14.84 34.90 21.15
N TYR A 147 -15.42 33.76 20.73
CA TYR A 147 -14.65 32.58 20.29
C TYR A 147 -13.91 32.85 18.98
N ILE A 148 -14.53 33.61 18.06
CA ILE A 148 -13.96 33.92 16.74
C ILE A 148 -12.75 34.84 16.87
N PHE A 149 -12.75 35.75 17.83
CA PHE A 149 -11.67 36.73 18.04
C PHE A 149 -10.67 36.33 19.12
N GLY A 150 -10.80 35.14 19.72
CA GLY A 150 -9.84 34.63 20.70
C GLY A 150 -9.66 35.53 21.91
N THR A 151 -10.67 36.31 22.29
CA THR A 151 -10.60 37.15 23.50
C THR A 151 -10.69 36.25 24.72
N THR A 152 -9.53 35.86 25.25
CA THR A 152 -9.43 35.14 26.51
C THR A 152 -9.81 36.07 27.66
N PRO A 153 -10.65 35.63 28.63
CA PRO A 153 -10.68 36.28 29.93
C PRO A 153 -9.29 36.15 30.56
N LYS A 154 -8.73 37.26 31.05
CA LYS A 154 -7.44 37.25 31.74
C LYS A 154 -7.54 36.44 33.03
N SER A 155 -7.13 35.18 33.00
CA SER A 155 -6.77 34.42 34.19
C SER A 155 -5.25 34.43 34.33
N ASN A 156 -4.76 35.02 35.41
CA ASN A 156 -3.37 34.91 35.82
C ASN A 156 -3.10 33.45 36.23
N ASP A 157 -2.46 32.69 35.37
CA ASP A 157 -1.45 31.71 35.78
C ASP A 157 -0.69 31.24 34.53
N GLY A 158 0.63 31.40 34.59
CA GLY A 158 1.53 31.03 33.51
C GLY A 158 1.68 29.53 33.40
N ASN A 159 1.47 28.98 32.21
CA ASN A 159 2.29 27.89 31.72
C ASN A 159 2.29 27.83 30.19
N GLU A 160 3.47 27.54 29.68
CA GLU A 160 3.97 27.63 28.32
C GLU A 160 3.33 26.58 27.39
N MET A 161 2.78 27.00 26.25
CA MET A 161 2.22 26.08 25.25
C MET A 161 3.23 25.84 24.12
N VAL A 162 3.73 24.61 24.01
CA VAL A 162 4.59 24.16 22.92
C VAL A 162 3.78 24.07 21.64
N SER A 163 4.11 24.91 20.66
CA SER A 163 3.51 24.90 19.32
C SER A 163 4.21 23.87 18.43
N LEU A 164 3.55 22.76 18.11
CA LEU A 164 3.97 21.90 17.00
C LEU A 164 3.40 22.43 15.68
N SER A 165 4.00 23.52 15.18
CA SER A 165 3.80 23.95 13.80
C SER A 165 4.81 23.23 12.90
N ARG A 166 4.35 22.30 12.05
CA ARG A 166 5.13 21.92 10.85
C ARG A 166 4.83 22.96 9.77
N HIS A 167 5.67 23.98 9.70
CA HIS A 167 5.80 24.79 8.49
C HIS A 167 6.70 24.06 7.50
N CYS A 168 6.22 23.85 6.28
CA CYS A 168 7.06 23.64 5.11
C CYS A 168 7.23 25.01 4.43
N PRO A 169 8.41 25.64 4.48
CA PRO A 169 8.66 26.81 3.66
C PRO A 169 9.03 26.35 2.24
N ASN A 170 8.41 27.00 1.25
CA ASN A 170 8.70 26.94 -0.19
C ASN A 170 7.98 25.82 -0.97
N ALA A 171 6.70 26.05 -1.27
CA ALA A 171 6.08 25.53 -2.48
C ALA A 171 5.84 26.71 -3.43
N GLU A 172 6.47 26.69 -4.61
CA GLU A 172 6.07 27.57 -5.70
C GLU A 172 4.63 27.24 -6.15
N PRO A 173 3.79 28.22 -6.50
CA PRO A 173 2.43 27.95 -6.94
C PRO A 173 2.45 27.33 -8.35
N CYS A 174 1.98 26.09 -8.49
CA CYS A 174 1.65 25.54 -9.81
C CYS A 174 0.36 26.18 -10.31
N ASN A 175 0.49 27.20 -11.16
CA ASN A 175 -0.61 27.76 -11.93
C ASN A 175 -0.98 26.86 -13.13
N GLY A 176 -2.29 26.65 -13.32
CA GLY A 176 -2.94 26.07 -14.51
C GLY A 176 -3.49 24.66 -14.24
N ILE A 177 -4.77 24.34 -14.44
CA ILE A 177 -5.70 24.74 -15.49
C ILE A 177 -7.11 24.93 -14.91
N ALA A 178 -7.78 26.01 -15.33
CA ALA A 178 -9.16 26.34 -14.98
C ALA A 178 -10.14 25.25 -15.45
N ALA A 179 -10.96 24.75 -14.52
CA ALA A 179 -12.16 23.98 -14.84
C ALA A 179 -13.18 24.92 -15.54
N ARG A 180 -13.42 24.71 -16.84
CA ARG A 180 -14.62 25.23 -17.49
C ARG A 180 -15.76 24.27 -17.16
N GLY A 181 -16.73 24.74 -16.39
CA GLY A 181 -18.00 24.03 -16.20
C GLY A 181 -18.84 24.03 -17.47
N PRO A 182 -19.82 23.11 -17.58
CA PRO A 182 -20.69 23.01 -18.76
C PRO A 182 -21.73 24.15 -18.79
N LYS A 183 -22.00 24.66 -19.99
CA LYS A 183 -23.26 25.35 -20.33
C LYS A 183 -24.21 24.34 -20.95
#